data_AF-A0A183FU30-F1
#
_entry.id   AF-A0A183FU30-F1
#
_cell.length_a   1.000
_cell.length_b   1.000
_cell.length_c   1.000
_cell.angle_alpha   90.00
_cell.angle_beta   90.00
_cell.angle_gamma   90.00
#
_symmetry.space_group_name_H-M   'P 1'
#
loop_
_entity.id
_entity.type
_entity.pdbx_description
1 polymer ?
#
loop_
_entity_poly.entity_id
_entity_poly.type
_entity_poly.pdbx_seq_one_letter_code
_entity_poly.pdbx_strand_id
1 'polypeptide(L)'
;LFPKMKFVNGRPDRKGCEFAFQAMRFVQVFEGAVMSLDNLPALDPILDNLGRRHGKLEVNGKFRTYYWSTFLECSICILRKTLSQCRKFPDKDIDCAIILWRYLLRDVMRKIRVSVEERFDNNIQQSSKHLSLSSYRVAHKYWNKSTVE
;
A
#
# COMPACT_ATOMS: atom_id res chain seq x y z
N LEU A 1 -0.68 2.69 13.65
CA LEU A 1 -1.24 2.58 12.29
C LEU A 1 -2.62 3.24 12.18
N PHE A 2 -3.54 3.02 13.14
CA PHE A 2 -4.90 3.58 13.12
C PHE A 2 -5.16 4.49 14.32
N PRO A 3 -4.84 5.80 14.24
CA PRO A 3 -4.84 6.69 15.41
C PRO A 3 -6.25 6.98 15.99
N LYS A 4 -7.31 6.81 15.20
CA LYS A 4 -8.70 7.04 15.63
C LYS A 4 -9.40 5.77 16.12
N MET A 5 -8.74 4.62 16.05
CA MET A 5 -9.34 3.35 16.42
C MET A 5 -9.40 3.23 17.94
N LYS A 6 -10.63 3.12 18.46
CA LYS A 6 -10.86 2.91 19.90
C LYS A 6 -10.63 1.45 20.26
N PHE A 7 -10.19 1.24 21.50
CA PHE A 7 -10.03 -0.08 22.08
C PHE A 7 -10.94 -0.23 23.29
N VAL A 8 -11.63 -1.36 23.38
CA VAL A 8 -12.47 -1.77 24.51
C VAL A 8 -11.92 -3.10 25.01
N ASN A 9 -11.58 -3.18 26.30
CA ASN A 9 -10.99 -4.37 26.92
C ASN A 9 -9.74 -4.89 26.17
N GLY A 10 -8.87 -3.99 25.73
CA GLY A 10 -7.64 -4.33 25.01
C GLY A 10 -7.84 -4.81 23.56
N ARG A 11 -9.06 -4.75 23.01
CA ARG A 11 -9.38 -5.15 21.63
C ARG A 11 -9.94 -3.98 20.84
N PRO A 12 -9.74 -3.91 19.52
CA PRO A 12 -10.38 -2.91 18.69
C PRO A 12 -11.90 -2.93 18.88
N ASP A 13 -12.51 -1.76 19.06
CA ASP A 13 -13.96 -1.62 19.09
C ASP A 13 -14.55 -1.91 17.71
N ARG A 14 -14.94 -3.17 17.48
CA ARG A 14 -15.49 -3.63 16.20
C ARG A 14 -16.86 -3.03 15.88
N LYS A 15 -17.57 -2.48 16.89
CA LYS A 15 -18.86 -1.82 16.70
C LYS A 15 -18.68 -0.32 16.39
N GLY A 16 -17.48 0.21 16.59
CA GLY A 16 -17.17 1.61 16.31
C GLY A 16 -17.11 1.91 14.81
N CYS A 17 -17.59 3.10 14.42
CA CYS A 17 -17.59 3.56 13.03
C CYS A 17 -16.20 3.55 12.39
N GLU A 18 -15.14 3.83 13.16
CA GLU A 18 -13.78 3.84 12.64
C GLU A 18 -13.31 2.46 12.21
N PHE A 19 -13.66 1.39 12.94
CA PHE A 19 -13.29 0.03 12.57
C PHE A 19 -13.95 -0.36 11.25
N ALA A 20 -15.27 -0.13 11.15
CA ALA A 20 -16.02 -0.37 9.92
C ALA A 20 -15.50 0.47 8.75
N PHE A 21 -15.21 1.75 8.98
CA PHE A 21 -14.65 2.64 7.97
C PHE A 21 -13.31 2.13 7.43
N GLN A 22 -12.39 1.73 8.30
CA GLN A 22 -11.11 1.17 7.85
C GLN A 22 -11.31 -0.14 7.10
N ALA A 23 -12.16 -1.05 7.60
CA ALA A 23 -12.48 -2.31 6.93
C ALA A 23 -13.06 -2.09 5.52
N MET A 24 -14.00 -1.16 5.37
CA MET A 24 -14.62 -0.83 4.08
C MET A 24 -13.59 -0.37 3.04
N ARG A 25 -12.58 0.40 3.46
CA ARG A 25 -11.52 0.84 2.53
C ARG A 25 -10.69 -0.32 1.97
N PHE A 26 -10.49 -1.38 2.76
CA PHE A 26 -9.84 -2.59 2.24
C PHE A 26 -10.75 -3.32 1.24
N VAL A 27 -12.03 -3.47 1.57
CA VAL A 27 -13.00 -4.16 0.69
C VAL A 27 -13.17 -3.42 -0.64
N GLN A 28 -13.22 -2.09 -0.63
CA GLN A 28 -13.32 -1.29 -1.86
C GLN A 28 -12.14 -1.50 -2.82
N VAL A 29 -10.92 -1.66 -2.30
CA VAL A 29 -9.75 -1.97 -3.14
C VAL A 29 -9.90 -3.34 -3.77
N PHE A 30 -10.42 -4.32 -3.02
CA PHE A 30 -10.67 -5.66 -3.54
C PHE A 30 -11.78 -5.69 -4.59
N GLU A 31 -12.88 -5.00 -4.32
CA GLU A 31 -13.98 -4.84 -5.27
C GLU A 31 -13.47 -4.21 -6.56
N GLY A 32 -12.71 -3.12 -6.48
CA GLY A 32 -12.08 -2.51 -7.65
C GLY A 32 -11.17 -3.49 -8.39
N ALA A 33 -10.39 -4.30 -7.66
CA ALA A 33 -9.51 -5.33 -8.23
C ALA A 33 -10.29 -6.39 -9.02
N VAL A 34 -11.40 -6.88 -8.47
CA VAL A 34 -12.26 -7.87 -9.11
C VAL A 34 -13.00 -7.26 -10.31
N MET A 35 -13.50 -6.03 -10.18
CA MET A 35 -14.25 -5.36 -11.26
C MET A 35 -13.36 -4.90 -12.42
N SER A 36 -12.04 -4.85 -12.21
CA SER A 36 -11.07 -4.44 -13.25
C SER A 36 -10.23 -5.60 -13.77
N LEU A 37 -10.66 -6.86 -13.60
CA LEU A 37 -9.89 -8.02 -14.07
C LEU A 37 -9.56 -7.95 -15.57
N ASP A 38 -10.45 -7.37 -16.38
CA ASP A 38 -10.26 -7.19 -17.82
C ASP A 38 -9.43 -5.92 -18.17
N ASN A 39 -9.21 -5.03 -17.21
CA ASN A 39 -8.47 -3.78 -17.38
C ASN A 39 -7.77 -3.36 -16.09
N LEU A 40 -6.80 -4.16 -15.65
CA LEU A 40 -6.05 -3.91 -14.41
C LEU A 40 -5.37 -2.52 -14.34
N PRO A 41 -4.87 -1.93 -15.45
CA PRO A 41 -4.34 -0.56 -15.42
C PRO A 41 -5.32 0.50 -14.89
N ALA A 42 -6.64 0.27 -14.94
CA ALA A 42 -7.62 1.19 -14.36
C ALA A 42 -7.46 1.37 -12.83
N LEU A 43 -6.80 0.43 -12.15
CA LEU A 43 -6.49 0.51 -10.72
C LEU A 43 -5.24 1.32 -10.39
N ASP A 44 -4.37 1.58 -11.37
CA ASP A 44 -3.06 2.21 -11.13
C ASP A 44 -3.16 3.51 -10.30
N PRO A 45 -4.08 4.46 -10.58
CA PRO A 45 -4.23 5.67 -9.77
C PRO A 45 -4.52 5.39 -8.27
N ILE A 46 -5.30 4.36 -7.99
CA ILE A 46 -5.67 3.95 -6.63
C ILE A 46 -4.48 3.27 -5.96
N LEU A 47 -3.86 2.30 -6.65
CA LEU A 47 -2.75 1.51 -6.12
C LEU A 47 -1.51 2.38 -5.88
N ASP A 48 -1.21 3.33 -6.75
CA ASP A 48 -0.12 4.29 -6.57
C ASP A 48 -0.35 5.17 -5.34
N ASN A 49 -1.59 5.62 -5.13
CA ASN A 49 -1.93 6.43 -3.96
C ASN A 49 -1.79 5.63 -2.66
N LEU A 50 -2.19 4.34 -2.68
CA LEU A 50 -1.97 3.44 -1.56
C LEU A 50 -0.48 3.21 -1.31
N GLY A 51 0.30 2.97 -2.37
CA GLY A 51 1.76 2.87 -2.31
C GLY A 51 2.37 4.07 -1.61
N ARG A 52 2.06 5.29 -2.07
CA ARG A 52 2.56 6.54 -1.43
C ARG A 52 2.22 6.63 0.06
N ARG A 53 1.00 6.26 0.44
CA ARG A 53 0.55 6.32 1.85
C ARG A 53 1.25 5.28 2.71
N HIS A 54 1.39 4.06 2.21
CA HIS A 54 2.04 2.97 2.95
C HIS A 54 3.56 3.14 3.01
N GLY A 55 4.21 3.57 1.93
CA GLY A 55 5.63 3.93 1.93
C GLY A 55 5.96 5.01 2.96
N LYS A 56 5.12 6.06 3.06
CA LYS A 56 5.28 7.08 4.12
C LYS A 56 5.16 6.49 5.52
N LEU A 57 4.29 5.50 5.73
CA LEU A 57 4.16 4.85 7.04
C LEU A 57 5.36 3.94 7.35
N GLU A 58 5.92 3.29 6.34
CA GLU A 58 7.10 2.43 6.47
C GLU A 58 8.35 3.26 6.82
N VAL A 59 8.61 4.36 6.09
CA VAL A 59 9.72 5.31 6.40
C VAL A 59 9.62 5.84 7.83
N ASN A 60 8.41 6.09 8.33
CA ASN A 60 8.19 6.59 9.68
C ASN A 60 8.19 5.50 10.76
N GLY A 61 8.56 4.25 10.43
CA GLY A 61 8.57 3.11 11.36
C GLY A 61 7.18 2.68 11.86
N LYS A 62 6.11 3.18 11.24
CA LYS A 62 4.70 2.93 11.64
C LYS A 62 4.07 1.76 10.89
N PHE A 63 4.75 1.25 9.87
CA PHE A 63 4.34 0.11 9.06
C PHE A 63 5.53 -0.82 8.83
N ARG A 64 5.30 -2.13 8.90
CA ARG A 64 6.32 -3.15 8.70
C ARG A 64 5.97 -4.00 7.50
N THR A 65 6.97 -4.37 6.70
CA THR A 65 6.79 -5.12 5.45
C THR A 65 6.02 -6.42 5.63
N TYR A 66 6.19 -7.13 6.76
CA TYR A 66 5.47 -8.39 7.02
C TYR A 66 3.95 -8.23 7.16
N TYR A 67 3.44 -7.02 7.44
CA TYR A 67 2.00 -6.77 7.53
C TYR A 67 1.27 -7.09 6.21
N TRP A 68 1.96 -6.94 5.07
CA TRP A 68 1.43 -7.37 3.77
C TRP A 68 1.16 -8.88 3.73
N SER A 69 2.10 -9.68 4.22
CA SER A 69 1.95 -11.14 4.25
C SER A 69 0.85 -11.56 5.23
N THR A 70 0.79 -10.92 6.41
CA THR A 70 -0.31 -11.14 7.36
C THR A 70 -1.68 -10.83 6.73
N PHE A 71 -1.77 -9.71 6.01
CA PHE A 71 -3.00 -9.31 5.32
C PHE A 71 -3.43 -10.33 4.27
N LEU A 72 -2.50 -10.82 3.44
CA LEU A 72 -2.79 -11.86 2.45
C LEU A 72 -3.38 -13.10 3.10
N GLU A 73 -2.72 -13.65 4.12
CA GLU A 73 -3.18 -14.89 4.76
C GLU A 73 -4.51 -14.70 5.50
N CYS A 74 -4.73 -13.55 6.14
CA CYS A 74 -6.04 -13.22 6.72
C CYS A 74 -7.13 -13.14 5.65
N SER A 75 -6.87 -12.51 4.50
CA SER A 75 -7.87 -12.38 3.43
C SER A 75 -8.26 -13.73 2.83
N ILE A 76 -7.28 -14.61 2.61
CA ILE A 76 -7.48 -15.99 2.12
C ILE A 76 -8.31 -16.78 3.12
N CYS A 77 -7.97 -16.71 4.41
CA CYS A 77 -8.69 -17.39 5.48
C CYS A 77 -10.17 -16.94 5.53
N ILE A 78 -10.42 -15.63 5.49
CA ILE A 78 -11.78 -15.09 5.52
C ILE A 78 -12.56 -15.43 4.26
N LEU A 79 -11.95 -15.35 3.07
CA LEU A 79 -12.63 -15.72 1.83
C LEU A 79 -13.03 -17.20 1.84
N ARG A 80 -12.11 -18.11 2.21
CA ARG A 80 -12.40 -19.55 2.27
C ARG A 80 -13.52 -19.82 3.26
N LYS A 81 -13.44 -19.25 4.47
CA LYS A 81 -14.49 -19.40 5.49
C LYS A 81 -15.84 -18.92 4.96
N THR A 82 -15.87 -17.78 4.27
CA THR A 82 -17.11 -17.18 3.75
C THR A 82 -17.72 -18.06 2.65
N LEU A 83 -16.91 -18.53 1.69
CA LEU A 83 -17.39 -19.39 0.62
C LEU A 83 -17.83 -20.77 1.14
N SER A 84 -17.13 -21.34 2.12
CA SER A 84 -17.48 -22.64 2.73
C SER A 84 -18.79 -22.58 3.51
N GLN A 85 -19.17 -21.41 4.03
CA GLN A 85 -20.45 -21.21 4.70
C GLN A 85 -21.61 -21.03 3.71
N CYS A 86 -21.31 -20.73 2.45
CA CYS A 86 -22.29 -20.65 1.38
C CYS A 86 -22.52 -22.04 0.77
N ARG A 87 -23.69 -22.66 1.06
CA ARG A 87 -24.09 -23.98 0.52
C ARG A 87 -24.08 -24.11 -1.02
N LYS A 88 -23.86 -22.99 -1.73
CA LYS A 88 -23.86 -22.90 -3.19
C LYS A 88 -22.53 -23.29 -3.84
N PHE A 89 -21.43 -23.31 -3.09
CA PHE A 89 -20.11 -23.53 -3.65
C PHE A 89 -19.55 -24.91 -3.25
N PRO A 90 -19.32 -25.82 -4.23
CA PRO A 90 -18.55 -27.03 -4.01
C PRO A 90 -17.10 -26.73 -3.59
N ASP A 91 -16.50 -27.59 -2.77
CA ASP A 91 -15.13 -27.40 -2.25
C ASP A 91 -14.09 -27.15 -3.35
N LYS A 92 -14.20 -27.85 -4.49
CA LYS A 92 -13.32 -27.65 -5.65
C LYS A 92 -13.36 -26.21 -6.19
N ASP A 93 -14.54 -25.59 -6.21
CA ASP A 93 -14.73 -24.24 -6.75
C ASP A 93 -14.23 -23.20 -5.75
N ILE A 94 -14.35 -23.51 -4.44
CA ILE A 94 -13.75 -22.72 -3.37
C ILE A 94 -12.22 -22.72 -3.52
N ASP A 95 -11.59 -23.88 -3.71
CA ASP A 95 -10.14 -23.94 -3.86
C ASP A 95 -9.64 -23.20 -5.11
N CYS A 96 -10.33 -23.32 -6.23
CA CYS A 96 -10.07 -22.52 -7.42
C CYS A 96 -10.18 -21.01 -7.12
N ALA A 97 -11.24 -20.58 -6.44
CA ALA A 97 -11.42 -19.17 -6.06
C ALA A 97 -10.31 -18.68 -5.13
N ILE A 98 -9.84 -19.51 -4.19
CA ILE A 98 -8.74 -19.17 -3.29
C ILE A 98 -7.40 -19.01 -4.03
N ILE A 99 -7.13 -19.87 -5.01
CA ILE A 99 -5.93 -19.76 -5.85
C ILE A 99 -5.97 -18.44 -6.63
N LEU A 100 -7.08 -18.15 -7.32
CA LEU A 100 -7.26 -16.91 -8.08
C LEU A 100 -7.14 -15.68 -7.17
N TRP A 101 -7.76 -15.70 -6.00
CA TRP A 101 -7.65 -14.63 -5.01
C TRP A 101 -6.22 -14.39 -4.54
N ARG A 102 -5.45 -15.47 -4.31
CA ARG A 102 -4.04 -15.37 -3.94
C ARG A 102 -3.22 -14.67 -5.03
N TYR A 103 -3.44 -15.00 -6.30
CA TYR A 103 -2.76 -14.34 -7.41
C TYR A 103 -3.15 -12.87 -7.51
N LEU A 104 -4.45 -12.56 -7.52
CA LEU A 104 -4.97 -11.20 -7.59
C LEU A 104 -4.37 -10.31 -6.50
N LEU A 105 -4.41 -10.75 -5.24
CA LEU A 105 -3.89 -9.95 -4.14
C LEU A 105 -2.37 -9.84 -4.15
N ARG A 106 -1.64 -10.86 -4.58
CA ARG A 106 -0.19 -10.75 -4.77
C ARG A 106 0.15 -9.68 -5.77
N ASP A 107 -0.57 -9.61 -6.88
CA ASP A 107 -0.34 -8.60 -7.91
C ASP A 107 -0.72 -7.20 -7.45
N VAL A 108 -1.87 -7.04 -6.77
CA VAL A 108 -2.27 -5.78 -6.14
C VAL A 108 -1.20 -5.29 -5.16
N MET A 109 -0.73 -6.15 -4.25
CA MET A 109 0.30 -5.78 -3.28
C MET A 109 1.65 -5.49 -3.93
N ARG A 110 2.04 -6.25 -4.96
CA ARG A 110 3.26 -6.02 -5.72
C ARG A 110 3.22 -4.64 -6.38
N LYS A 111 2.12 -4.28 -7.03
CA LYS A 111 1.95 -2.96 -7.65
C LYS A 111 2.05 -1.84 -6.60
N ILE A 112 1.38 -1.98 -5.45
CA ILE A 112 1.49 -1.04 -4.32
C ILE A 112 2.95 -0.85 -3.86
N ARG A 113 3.76 -1.92 -3.85
CA ARG A 113 5.19 -1.87 -3.47
C ARG A 113 6.08 -1.26 -4.55
N VAL A 114 5.84 -1.55 -5.83
CA VAL A 114 6.60 -0.95 -6.94
C VAL A 114 6.42 0.57 -6.94
N SER A 115 5.20 1.08 -6.71
CA SER A 115 4.95 2.52 -6.56
C SER A 115 5.70 3.16 -5.37
N VAL A 116 6.17 2.34 -4.42
CA VAL A 116 7.02 2.78 -3.30
C VAL A 116 8.49 2.84 -3.73
N GLU A 117 8.99 1.79 -4.39
CA GLU A 117 10.38 1.63 -4.84
C GLU A 117 10.79 2.62 -5.93
N GLU A 118 9.99 2.76 -7.00
CA GLU A 118 10.25 3.71 -8.10
C GLU A 118 10.39 5.15 -7.60
N ARG A 119 9.75 5.47 -6.47
CA ARG A 119 9.83 6.81 -5.88
C ARG A 119 11.02 6.99 -4.95
N PHE A 120 11.48 5.95 -4.25
CA PHE A 120 12.73 6.05 -3.49
C PHE A 120 13.90 6.35 -4.44
N ASP A 121 13.94 5.68 -5.59
CA ASP A 121 14.95 5.93 -6.61
C ASP A 121 14.83 7.36 -7.17
N ASN A 122 13.63 7.81 -7.51
CA ASN A 122 13.41 9.19 -7.98
C ASN A 122 13.74 10.26 -6.91
N ASN A 123 13.46 10.01 -5.62
CA ASN A 123 13.79 10.93 -4.53
C ASN A 123 15.29 10.95 -4.23
N ILE A 124 15.99 9.82 -4.32
CA ILE A 124 17.46 9.77 -4.24
C ILE A 124 18.06 10.54 -5.42
N GLN A 125 17.51 10.38 -6.62
CA GLN A 125 17.99 11.07 -7.81
C GLN A 125 17.70 12.58 -7.76
N GLN A 126 16.55 13.01 -7.20
CA GLN A 126 16.26 14.42 -6.93
C GLN A 126 17.11 14.99 -5.79
N SER A 127 17.34 14.24 -4.71
CA SER A 127 18.16 14.69 -3.57
C SER A 127 19.64 14.82 -3.99
N SER A 128 20.15 13.91 -4.83
CA SER A 128 21.48 14.01 -5.44
C SER A 128 21.60 15.19 -6.41
N LYS A 129 20.53 15.49 -7.18
CA LYS A 129 20.46 16.71 -8.01
C LYS A 129 20.40 17.99 -7.17
N HIS A 130 19.71 17.96 -6.02
CA HIS A 130 19.62 19.09 -5.09
C HIS A 130 20.96 19.34 -4.37
N LEU A 131 21.68 18.29 -3.96
CA LEU A 131 23.04 18.37 -3.40
C LEU A 131 24.06 18.91 -4.42
N SER A 132 23.92 18.51 -5.68
CA SER A 132 24.69 19.07 -6.80
C SER A 132 24.39 20.57 -6.98
N LEU A 133 23.12 20.96 -7.11
CA LEU A 133 22.70 22.35 -7.29
C LEU A 133 23.02 23.26 -6.08
N SER A 134 22.96 22.75 -4.85
CA SER A 134 23.39 23.50 -3.67
C SER A 134 24.90 23.70 -3.67
N SER A 135 25.67 22.68 -4.08
CA SER A 135 27.13 22.78 -4.20
C SER A 135 27.53 23.76 -5.30
N TYR A 136 26.84 23.76 -6.44
CA TYR A 136 27.03 24.76 -7.51
C TYR A 136 26.64 26.17 -7.04
N ARG A 137 25.51 26.36 -6.34
CA ARG A 137 25.11 27.69 -5.82
C ARG A 137 26.06 28.23 -4.76
N VAL A 138 26.61 27.36 -3.91
CA VAL A 138 27.62 27.72 -2.92
C VAL A 138 28.94 28.08 -3.60
N ALA A 139 29.43 27.24 -4.52
CA ALA A 139 30.64 27.51 -5.30
C ALA A 139 30.53 28.81 -6.14
N HIS A 140 29.38 29.07 -6.75
CA HIS A 140 29.14 30.30 -7.54
C HIS A 140 29.05 31.56 -6.66
N LYS A 141 28.58 31.43 -5.41
CA LYS A 141 28.55 32.52 -4.42
C LYS A 141 29.96 32.86 -3.91
N TYR A 142 30.83 31.86 -3.75
CA TYR A 142 32.23 32.08 -3.36
C TYR A 142 33.07 32.60 -4.55
N TRP A 143 32.84 32.09 -5.76
CA TRP A 143 33.53 32.55 -6.97
C TRP A 143 33.28 34.04 -7.26
N ASN A 144 32.04 34.51 -7.16
CA ASN A 144 31.70 35.92 -7.40
C ASN A 144 32.09 36.87 -6.25
N LYS A 145 32.45 36.36 -5.07
CA LYS A 145 33.02 37.17 -3.98
C LYS A 145 34.53 37.34 -4.10
N SER A 146 35.22 36.45 -4.81
CA SER A 146 36.67 36.51 -5.01
C SER A 146 37.09 37.33 -6.25
N THR A 147 36.13 37.84 -7.02
CA THR A 147 36.37 38.65 -8.23
C THR A 147 35.92 40.10 -8.09
N VAL A 148 35.62 40.55 -6.86
CA VAL A 148 35.36 41.95 -6.53
C VAL A 148 36.15 42.30 -5.27
N GLU A 149 37.47 42.26 -5.40
CA GLU A 149 38.46 43.04 -4.63
C GLU A 149 39.74 43.12 -5.47
#